data_AF-A0A834K0L2-F1
#
_entry.id   AF-A0A834K0L2-F1
#
_cell.length_a   1.000
_cell.length_b   1.000
_cell.length_c   1.000
_cell.angle_alpha   90.00
_cell.angle_beta   90.00
_cell.angle_gamma   90.00
#
_symmetry.space_group_name_H-M   'P 1'
#
loop_
_entity.id
_entity.type
_entity.pdbx_description
1 polymer ?
#
loop_
_entity_poly.entity_id
_entity_poly.type
_entity_poly.pdbx_seq_one_letter_code
_entity_poly.pdbx_strand_id
1 'polypeptide(L)'
;MNVLSRTIHSDANINEQTFVIDTSKEPCQIHPEHYSIVNNIVAVKLTVMAFEKSWNIIKQTADENKHELVLTGPSISELIAKNGLDKTLFDLQNLNYLNITHTCLQEIPEEIGKLQNLTTLVLHSNEINKLPASIEKLTKLKFLHCSQNKLTSLPDAVGNLPQLNSINFGTNLLQSIPCQIGNLKLTTLDLSNNDIKVFPDVCYTELVHLCEIYVNKNLIKDIPGEISRLQFLKVLNIADNLITAVPGELADCHKLKELNLKNNWLTDKRLLKLVDQCHTKQVLEYVKQHCPKQNTTTTTITSKSKKGKKGHKLSESENAAAQIDALAHKLKILKTSDSTLSIKITQHVKNVRPYITACIVKNLIFTEDTFKKFIQLQTKLHDGICEKRNAATIATHDLNVIVPGDLTYTAKPPLELEIKPLMRNKNYTGTELFQQLQKEADNLRKEKKRNVYSGIHKYLYLLEGKALFPCLVDSQEQVISFPPITNSDLTKMSLTTKNMLIEVTSATSYQVCRNVLDQFLKELVTTGIGCTPSDNENNLYYSLQIEQVKVVDIDGNLKLVYPSRADLNFKEDNIIALRD
;
A
#
# COMPACT_ATOMS: atom_id res chain seq x y z
N MET A 1 -37.29 -56.68 47.29
CA MET A 1 -38.71 -57.03 47.05
C MET A 1 -39.28 -56.00 46.08
N ASN A 2 -39.20 -56.32 44.78
CA ASN A 2 -40.32 -56.70 43.91
C ASN A 2 -41.23 -55.51 43.50
N VAL A 3 -41.10 -55.07 42.24
CA VAL A 3 -42.08 -55.26 41.12
C VAL A 3 -43.05 -54.06 41.08
N LEU A 4 -42.99 -53.14 40.10
CA LEU A 4 -43.60 -53.30 38.78
C LEU A 4 -43.02 -52.34 37.71
N SER A 5 -42.70 -52.95 36.59
CA SER A 5 -42.55 -52.39 35.23
C SER A 5 -43.84 -51.77 34.69
N ARG A 6 -43.76 -50.74 33.84
CA ARG A 6 -44.23 -50.78 32.44
C ARG A 6 -44.01 -49.47 31.68
N THR A 7 -43.53 -49.64 30.45
CA THR A 7 -43.35 -48.68 29.36
C THR A 7 -44.51 -48.82 28.37
N ILE A 8 -45.19 -47.73 27.96
CA ILE A 8 -45.99 -47.57 26.72
C ILE A 8 -46.03 -46.04 26.45
N HIS A 9 -45.25 -45.51 25.50
CA HIS A 9 -45.58 -45.20 24.08
C HIS A 9 -46.51 -43.99 23.81
N SER A 10 -46.05 -43.23 22.82
CA SER A 10 -46.58 -42.09 22.08
C SER A 10 -48.10 -42.01 21.89
N ASP A 11 -48.67 -40.80 21.98
CA ASP A 11 -49.28 -40.11 20.83
C ASP A 11 -49.90 -38.73 21.18
N ALA A 12 -49.81 -37.85 20.18
CA ALA A 12 -50.77 -36.78 19.82
C ALA A 12 -50.94 -35.49 20.67
N ASN A 13 -50.43 -34.40 20.08
CA ASN A 13 -51.13 -33.16 19.70
C ASN A 13 -52.04 -32.41 20.71
N ILE A 14 -51.56 -31.19 21.02
CA ILE A 14 -52.24 -29.88 20.95
C ILE A 14 -53.74 -29.84 21.30
N ASN A 15 -54.07 -29.09 22.35
CA ASN A 15 -55.12 -28.06 22.27
C ASN A 15 -54.95 -26.98 23.34
N GLU A 16 -54.95 -25.73 22.87
CA GLU A 16 -55.11 -24.52 23.65
C GLU A 16 -56.43 -24.58 24.45
N GLN A 17 -56.36 -24.42 25.77
CA GLN A 17 -57.51 -24.00 26.57
C GLN A 17 -57.11 -22.86 27.47
N THR A 18 -57.66 -21.70 27.13
CA THR A 18 -57.73 -20.46 27.89
C THR A 18 -58.34 -20.74 29.27
N PHE A 19 -57.56 -20.60 30.34
CA PHE A 19 -58.09 -20.57 31.70
C PHE A 19 -58.48 -19.13 32.06
N VAL A 20 -59.80 -18.88 32.13
CA VAL A 20 -60.39 -17.70 32.77
C VAL A 20 -60.31 -17.91 34.28
N ILE A 21 -59.64 -17.01 35.01
CA ILE A 21 -59.58 -17.03 36.47
C ILE A 21 -60.76 -16.22 37.02
N ASP A 22 -61.69 -16.91 37.67
CA ASP A 22 -62.78 -16.32 38.45
C ASP A 22 -62.23 -15.89 39.84
N THR A 23 -62.25 -14.59 40.12
CA THR A 23 -61.75 -13.99 41.36
C THR A 23 -62.81 -13.94 42.46
N SER A 24 -63.38 -15.09 42.81
CA SER A 24 -64.38 -15.17 43.86
C SER A 24 -64.19 -16.38 44.79
N LYS A 25 -63.08 -16.41 45.56
CA LYS A 25 -63.00 -17.05 46.90
C LYS A 25 -61.66 -16.79 47.59
N GLU A 26 -61.73 -16.30 48.82
CA GLU A 26 -60.64 -16.20 49.80
C GLU A 26 -60.39 -17.54 50.56
N PRO A 27 -59.28 -17.69 51.30
CA PRO A 27 -58.40 -18.87 51.22
C PRO A 27 -58.64 -19.93 52.32
N CYS A 28 -58.41 -21.21 51.98
CA CYS A 28 -58.25 -22.30 52.95
C CYS A 28 -56.76 -22.65 53.13
N GLN A 29 -56.38 -22.77 54.41
CA GLN A 29 -55.03 -23.03 54.91
C GLN A 29 -54.47 -24.39 54.45
N ILE A 30 -53.20 -24.40 54.03
CA ILE A 30 -52.43 -25.62 53.73
C ILE A 30 -51.34 -25.82 54.79
N HIS A 31 -51.24 -27.05 55.29
CA HIS A 31 -50.38 -27.56 56.37
C HIS A 31 -48.85 -27.54 56.05
N PRO A 32 -47.94 -27.51 57.05
CA PRO A 32 -46.53 -27.16 56.89
C PRO A 32 -45.61 -28.20 56.21
N GLU A 33 -46.06 -29.42 55.95
CA GLU A 33 -45.18 -30.48 55.38
C GLU A 33 -45.14 -30.50 53.84
N HIS A 34 -46.01 -29.73 53.17
CA HIS A 34 -45.91 -29.49 51.73
C HIS A 34 -44.98 -28.31 51.38
N TYR A 35 -44.49 -27.56 52.38
CA TYR A 35 -43.57 -26.44 52.15
C TYR A 35 -42.17 -26.89 51.74
N SER A 36 -41.71 -28.11 52.08
CA SER A 36 -40.36 -28.57 51.72
C SER A 36 -40.26 -29.03 50.26
N ILE A 37 -41.30 -29.67 49.72
CA ILE A 37 -41.33 -30.14 48.33
C ILE A 37 -41.68 -28.99 47.38
N VAL A 38 -42.58 -28.08 47.79
CA VAL A 38 -42.88 -26.87 47.01
C VAL A 38 -41.69 -25.91 47.05
N ASN A 39 -40.98 -25.74 48.16
CA ASN A 39 -39.76 -24.92 48.17
C ASN A 39 -38.59 -25.56 47.43
N ASN A 40 -38.50 -26.89 47.32
CA ASN A 40 -37.50 -27.52 46.45
C ASN A 40 -37.90 -27.47 44.97
N ILE A 41 -39.17 -27.52 44.61
CA ILE A 41 -39.63 -27.32 43.23
C ILE A 41 -39.60 -25.84 42.85
N VAL A 42 -39.80 -24.92 43.78
CA VAL A 42 -39.68 -23.47 43.60
C VAL A 42 -38.22 -23.04 43.66
N ALA A 43 -37.36 -23.66 44.47
CA ALA A 43 -35.91 -23.43 44.44
C ALA A 43 -35.27 -24.11 43.23
N VAL A 44 -35.70 -25.30 42.81
CA VAL A 44 -35.28 -25.89 41.52
C VAL A 44 -35.93 -25.14 40.37
N LYS A 45 -37.16 -24.62 40.44
CA LYS A 45 -37.71 -23.71 39.41
C LYS A 45 -37.01 -22.37 39.42
N LEU A 46 -36.61 -21.80 40.55
CA LEU A 46 -35.86 -20.53 40.60
C LEU A 46 -34.40 -20.73 40.22
N THR A 47 -33.83 -21.92 40.47
CA THR A 47 -32.47 -22.28 40.05
C THR A 47 -32.45 -22.74 38.59
N VAL A 48 -33.52 -23.37 38.09
CA VAL A 48 -33.71 -23.74 36.66
C VAL A 48 -34.23 -22.54 35.85
N MET A 49 -34.96 -21.59 36.44
CA MET A 49 -35.27 -20.29 35.84
C MET A 49 -34.07 -19.32 35.91
N ALA A 50 -33.13 -19.52 36.84
CA ALA A 50 -31.82 -18.88 36.80
C ALA A 50 -30.87 -19.53 35.76
N PHE A 51 -31.32 -20.59 35.06
CA PHE A 51 -30.59 -21.28 34.00
C PHE A 51 -31.02 -20.87 32.58
N GLU A 52 -31.84 -19.83 32.42
CA GLU A 52 -32.09 -19.16 31.13
C GLU A 52 -31.44 -17.76 31.07
N LYS A 53 -30.10 -17.80 31.19
CA LYS A 53 -29.14 -16.75 30.79
C LYS A 53 -29.33 -16.41 29.32
N SER A 54 -30.25 -15.51 29.01
CA SER A 54 -30.58 -15.27 27.61
C SER A 54 -29.91 -13.99 27.14
N TRP A 55 -29.06 -14.13 26.14
CA TRP A 55 -28.61 -13.05 25.25
C TRP A 55 -29.82 -12.48 24.47
N ASN A 56 -30.86 -12.04 25.19
CA ASN A 56 -32.12 -11.55 24.64
C ASN A 56 -31.90 -10.36 23.73
N ILE A 57 -30.90 -9.52 24.03
CA ILE A 57 -30.53 -8.42 23.16
C ILE A 57 -30.04 -8.90 21.78
N ILE A 58 -29.33 -10.03 21.71
CA ILE A 58 -28.88 -10.62 20.44
C ILE A 58 -30.08 -11.20 19.69
N LYS A 59 -30.96 -11.94 20.38
CA LYS A 59 -32.19 -12.49 19.81
C LYS A 59 -33.10 -11.37 19.27
N GLN A 60 -33.33 -10.34 20.07
CA GLN A 60 -34.13 -9.18 19.67
C GLN A 60 -33.52 -8.45 18.47
N THR A 61 -32.19 -8.29 18.42
CA THR A 61 -31.50 -7.72 17.26
C THR A 61 -31.70 -8.58 16.01
N ALA A 62 -31.72 -9.91 16.14
CA ALA A 62 -32.02 -10.83 15.05
C ALA A 62 -33.49 -10.70 14.59
N ASP A 63 -34.44 -10.76 15.52
CA ASP A 63 -35.88 -10.75 15.26
C ASP A 63 -36.34 -9.43 14.64
N GLU A 64 -35.78 -8.31 15.10
CA GLU A 64 -36.09 -6.97 14.59
C GLU A 64 -35.21 -6.55 13.40
N ASN A 65 -34.31 -7.43 12.94
CA ASN A 65 -33.36 -7.19 11.85
C ASN A 65 -32.61 -5.84 11.99
N LYS A 66 -32.12 -5.58 13.21
CA LYS A 66 -31.38 -4.36 13.54
C LYS A 66 -29.96 -4.39 12.95
N HIS A 67 -29.47 -3.22 12.58
CA HIS A 67 -28.12 -3.04 12.02
C HIS A 67 -27.08 -2.64 13.07
N GLU A 68 -27.49 -2.50 14.33
CA GLU A 68 -26.64 -2.03 15.43
C GLU A 68 -26.83 -2.93 16.65
N LEU A 69 -25.72 -3.26 17.31
CA LEU A 69 -25.71 -4.04 18.53
C LEU A 69 -24.73 -3.43 19.54
N VAL A 70 -25.23 -3.17 20.74
CA VAL A 70 -24.47 -2.59 21.85
C VAL A 70 -24.52 -3.53 23.04
N LEU A 71 -23.36 -3.99 23.48
CA LEU A 71 -23.15 -4.90 24.59
C LEU A 71 -22.23 -4.21 25.59
N THR A 72 -22.80 -3.56 26.59
CA THR A 72 -22.02 -2.76 27.55
C THR A 72 -22.51 -2.93 28.98
N GLY A 73 -21.59 -2.70 29.92
CA GLY A 73 -21.88 -2.62 31.34
C GLY A 73 -21.73 -3.93 32.12
N PRO A 74 -21.91 -3.87 33.46
CA PRO A 74 -21.58 -4.97 34.37
C PRO A 74 -22.34 -6.27 34.09
N SER A 75 -23.63 -6.19 33.74
CA SER A 75 -24.46 -7.37 33.49
C SER A 75 -23.98 -8.16 32.25
N ILE A 76 -23.60 -7.45 31.18
CA ILE A 76 -23.00 -8.07 30.00
C ILE A 76 -21.63 -8.64 30.34
N SER A 77 -20.83 -7.92 31.15
CA SER A 77 -19.54 -8.43 31.61
C SER A 77 -19.68 -9.72 32.41
N GLU A 78 -20.67 -9.84 33.29
CA GLU A 78 -20.92 -11.07 34.05
C GLU A 78 -21.34 -12.24 33.12
N LEU A 79 -22.14 -11.96 32.09
CA LEU A 79 -22.51 -12.95 31.08
C LEU A 79 -21.30 -13.44 30.28
N ILE A 80 -20.43 -12.52 29.85
CA ILE A 80 -19.17 -12.84 29.15
C ILE A 80 -18.24 -13.64 30.07
N ALA A 81 -18.10 -13.24 31.33
CA ALA A 81 -17.27 -13.96 32.32
C ALA A 81 -17.75 -15.41 32.53
N LYS A 82 -19.07 -15.63 32.52
CA LYS A 82 -19.67 -16.93 32.84
C LYS A 82 -19.78 -17.87 31.65
N ASN A 83 -20.00 -17.34 30.44
CA ASN A 83 -20.32 -18.16 29.26
C ASN A 83 -19.46 -17.85 28.01
N GLY A 84 -18.63 -16.82 28.05
CA GLY A 84 -18.03 -16.24 26.84
C GLY A 84 -19.05 -15.47 26.00
N LEU A 85 -18.60 -14.99 24.84
CA LEU A 85 -19.45 -14.28 23.88
C LEU A 85 -20.37 -15.28 23.15
N ASP A 86 -21.66 -14.97 23.02
CA ASP A 86 -22.61 -15.83 22.32
C ASP A 86 -22.24 -15.97 20.84
N LYS A 87 -22.15 -17.20 20.34
CA LYS A 87 -21.81 -17.47 18.95
C LYS A 87 -22.88 -16.98 17.97
N THR A 88 -24.14 -16.92 18.40
CA THR A 88 -25.26 -16.44 17.58
C THR A 88 -25.12 -14.97 17.20
N LEU A 89 -24.32 -14.19 17.94
CA LEU A 89 -23.93 -12.82 17.57
C LEU A 89 -23.38 -12.75 16.15
N PHE A 90 -22.54 -13.72 15.78
CA PHE A 90 -21.81 -13.72 14.51
C PHE A 90 -22.65 -14.16 13.32
N ASP A 91 -23.90 -14.60 13.56
CA ASP A 91 -24.84 -14.94 12.51
C ASP A 91 -25.70 -13.72 12.09
N LEU A 92 -25.54 -12.58 12.77
CA LEU A 92 -26.19 -11.29 12.45
C LEU A 92 -25.52 -10.59 11.25
N GLN A 93 -25.67 -11.16 10.04
CA GLN A 93 -24.94 -10.70 8.84
C GLN A 93 -25.28 -9.27 8.39
N ASN A 94 -26.40 -8.69 8.83
CA ASN A 94 -26.80 -7.32 8.49
C ASN A 94 -26.21 -6.26 9.43
N LEU A 95 -25.39 -6.66 10.41
CA LEU A 95 -24.83 -5.74 11.38
C LEU A 95 -23.82 -4.77 10.75
N ASN A 96 -24.05 -3.47 10.92
CA ASN A 96 -23.18 -2.38 10.47
C ASN A 96 -22.37 -1.78 11.63
N TYR A 97 -22.88 -1.87 12.86
CA TYR A 97 -22.28 -1.32 14.07
C TYR A 97 -22.28 -2.36 15.20
N LEU A 98 -21.10 -2.67 15.73
CA LEU A 98 -20.93 -3.53 16.89
C LEU A 98 -20.12 -2.79 17.95
N ASN A 99 -20.70 -2.66 19.14
CA ASN A 99 -20.05 -2.08 20.29
C ASN A 99 -20.07 -3.08 21.45
N ILE A 100 -18.89 -3.51 21.90
CA ILE A 100 -18.70 -4.32 23.09
C ILE A 100 -17.71 -3.59 23.99
N THR A 101 -18.17 -2.88 25.01
CA THR A 101 -17.32 -1.96 25.80
C THR A 101 -17.61 -2.06 27.29
N HIS A 102 -16.61 -1.78 28.12
CA HIS A 102 -16.71 -1.86 29.58
C HIS A 102 -17.09 -3.28 30.06
N THR A 103 -16.43 -4.30 29.50
CA THR A 103 -16.62 -5.71 29.87
C THR A 103 -15.29 -6.41 30.13
N CYS A 104 -15.32 -7.65 30.62
CA CYS A 104 -14.14 -8.49 30.83
C CYS A 104 -13.72 -9.31 29.58
N LEU A 105 -14.09 -8.87 28.38
CA LEU A 105 -13.77 -9.60 27.14
C LEU A 105 -12.26 -9.67 26.92
N GLN A 106 -11.70 -10.88 26.86
CA GLN A 106 -10.25 -11.13 26.70
C GLN A 106 -9.82 -11.43 25.26
N GLU A 107 -10.72 -11.98 24.45
CA GLU A 107 -10.43 -12.37 23.08
C GLU A 107 -11.69 -12.21 22.22
N ILE A 108 -11.50 -11.89 20.94
CA ILE A 108 -12.57 -11.89 19.95
C ILE A 108 -12.45 -13.15 19.09
N PRO A 109 -13.49 -13.98 19.02
CA PRO A 109 -13.48 -15.18 18.19
C PRO A 109 -13.28 -14.89 16.70
N GLU A 110 -12.68 -15.85 15.98
CA GLU A 110 -12.48 -15.78 14.52
C GLU A 110 -13.80 -15.64 13.74
N GLU A 111 -14.92 -16.00 14.34
CA GLU A 111 -16.27 -15.82 13.79
C GLU A 111 -16.64 -14.35 13.54
N ILE A 112 -15.93 -13.38 14.11
CA ILE A 112 -16.13 -11.95 13.78
C ILE A 112 -16.07 -11.69 12.27
N GLY A 113 -15.24 -12.44 11.53
CA GLY A 113 -15.12 -12.34 10.07
C GLY A 113 -16.38 -12.72 9.28
N LYS A 114 -17.42 -13.27 9.93
CA LYS A 114 -18.75 -13.46 9.32
C LYS A 114 -19.51 -12.14 9.15
N LEU A 115 -19.22 -11.12 9.95
CA LEU A 115 -19.92 -9.83 9.95
C LEU A 115 -19.41 -8.91 8.82
N GLN A 116 -19.47 -9.35 7.57
CA GLN A 116 -18.86 -8.67 6.42
C GLN A 116 -19.46 -7.29 6.10
N ASN A 117 -20.64 -6.98 6.64
CA ASN A 117 -21.27 -5.67 6.50
C ASN A 117 -20.82 -4.65 7.55
N LEU A 118 -20.02 -5.07 8.53
CA LEU A 118 -19.61 -4.22 9.64
C LEU A 118 -18.79 -3.03 9.14
N THR A 119 -19.25 -1.84 9.52
CA THR A 119 -18.59 -0.57 9.20
C THR A 119 -17.91 0.04 10.41
N THR A 120 -18.39 -0.29 11.61
CA THR A 120 -17.88 0.26 12.87
C THR A 120 -17.78 -0.85 13.91
N LEU A 121 -16.58 -1.03 14.45
CA LEU A 121 -16.27 -1.98 15.50
C LEU A 121 -15.66 -1.24 16.70
N VAL A 122 -16.38 -1.23 17.81
CA VAL A 122 -15.99 -0.54 19.05
C VAL A 122 -15.81 -1.57 20.16
N LEU A 123 -14.60 -1.63 20.69
CA LEU A 123 -14.13 -2.67 21.60
C LEU A 123 -13.28 -2.10 22.75
N HIS A 124 -13.41 -0.80 23.02
CA HIS A 124 -12.58 -0.15 24.02
C HIS A 124 -12.95 -0.55 25.46
N SER A 125 -12.01 -0.37 26.38
CA SER A 125 -12.21 -0.64 27.81
C SER A 125 -12.63 -2.09 28.07
N ASN A 126 -11.89 -3.04 27.49
CA ASN A 126 -12.00 -4.47 27.81
C ASN A 126 -10.62 -5.02 28.21
N GLU A 127 -10.43 -6.34 28.17
CA GLU A 127 -9.18 -7.01 28.50
C GLU A 127 -8.56 -7.71 27.29
N ILE A 128 -8.86 -7.23 26.08
CA ILE A 128 -8.50 -7.91 24.83
C ILE A 128 -6.99 -7.97 24.68
N ASN A 129 -6.44 -9.17 24.53
CA ASN A 129 -4.99 -9.37 24.41
C ASN A 129 -4.50 -9.51 22.95
N LYS A 130 -5.39 -9.93 22.04
CA LYS A 130 -5.14 -10.13 20.60
C LYS A 130 -6.43 -9.91 19.79
N LEU A 131 -6.26 -9.48 18.53
CA LEU A 131 -7.33 -9.48 17.53
C LEU A 131 -7.20 -10.72 16.62
N PRO A 132 -8.31 -11.31 16.17
CA PRO A 132 -8.30 -12.48 15.28
C PRO A 132 -7.82 -12.11 13.86
N ALA A 133 -7.27 -13.08 13.14
CA ALA A 133 -6.80 -12.86 11.76
C ALA A 133 -7.98 -12.60 10.81
N SER A 134 -9.15 -13.18 11.08
CA SER A 134 -10.37 -12.97 10.29
C SER A 134 -10.89 -11.55 10.23
N ILE A 135 -10.31 -10.61 11.00
CA ILE A 135 -10.61 -9.18 10.88
C ILE A 135 -10.40 -8.65 9.45
N GLU A 136 -9.51 -9.27 8.66
CA GLU A 136 -9.31 -8.97 7.22
C GLU A 136 -10.60 -9.10 6.39
N LYS A 137 -11.54 -9.96 6.81
CA LYS A 137 -12.80 -10.19 6.10
C LYS A 137 -13.77 -9.02 6.25
N LEU A 138 -13.53 -8.13 7.21
CA LEU A 138 -14.34 -6.92 7.44
C LEU A 138 -13.97 -5.82 6.43
N THR A 139 -14.08 -6.13 5.14
CA THR A 139 -13.64 -5.25 4.03
C THR A 139 -14.36 -3.91 3.95
N LYS A 140 -15.53 -3.78 4.62
CA LYS A 140 -16.32 -2.55 4.71
C LYS A 140 -16.05 -1.73 5.98
N LEU A 141 -15.15 -2.20 6.85
CA LEU A 141 -14.86 -1.55 8.13
C LEU A 141 -14.21 -0.18 7.90
N LYS A 142 -14.79 0.85 8.53
CA LYS A 142 -14.36 2.25 8.45
C LYS A 142 -13.77 2.73 9.77
N PHE A 143 -14.25 2.21 10.89
CA PHE A 143 -13.84 2.62 12.23
C PHE A 143 -13.52 1.39 13.08
N LEU A 144 -12.29 1.32 13.59
CA LEU A 144 -11.83 0.29 14.50
C LEU A 144 -11.28 0.93 15.77
N HIS A 145 -11.96 0.70 16.90
CA HIS A 145 -11.61 1.29 18.18
C HIS A 145 -11.42 0.21 19.25
N CYS A 146 -10.18 -0.10 19.59
CA CYS A 146 -9.82 -1.08 20.62
C CYS A 146 -8.89 -0.46 21.69
N SER A 147 -9.12 0.80 22.05
CA SER A 147 -8.33 1.48 23.09
C SER A 147 -8.59 0.91 24.48
N GLN A 148 -7.70 1.14 25.44
CA GLN A 148 -7.85 0.66 26.83
C GLN A 148 -8.08 -0.86 26.89
N ASN A 149 -7.18 -1.60 26.25
CA ASN A 149 -7.17 -3.07 26.26
C ASN A 149 -5.77 -3.56 26.68
N LYS A 150 -5.49 -4.85 26.51
CA LYS A 150 -4.20 -5.49 26.83
C LYS A 150 -3.50 -5.96 25.55
N LEU A 151 -3.73 -5.31 24.40
CA LEU A 151 -3.18 -5.75 23.12
C LEU A 151 -1.66 -5.68 23.14
N THR A 152 -1.01 -6.82 22.89
CA THR A 152 0.47 -6.92 22.84
C THR A 152 1.00 -6.96 21.41
N SER A 153 0.18 -7.42 20.47
CA SER A 153 0.47 -7.49 19.04
C SER A 153 -0.81 -7.36 18.23
N LEU A 154 -0.70 -6.97 16.96
CA LEU A 154 -1.80 -6.96 15.99
C LEU A 154 -1.49 -7.96 14.86
N PRO A 155 -2.48 -8.66 14.29
CA PRO A 155 -2.28 -9.47 13.09
C PRO A 155 -2.03 -8.59 11.86
N ASP A 156 -1.27 -9.09 10.88
CA ASP A 156 -0.98 -8.37 9.62
C ASP A 156 -2.24 -7.93 8.88
N ALA A 157 -3.34 -8.67 9.07
CA ALA A 157 -4.69 -8.35 8.61
C ALA A 157 -5.14 -6.91 8.91
N VAL A 158 -4.74 -6.32 10.04
CA VAL A 158 -5.09 -4.93 10.40
C VAL A 158 -4.48 -3.91 9.42
N GLY A 159 -3.37 -4.26 8.77
CA GLY A 159 -2.72 -3.44 7.74
C GLY A 159 -3.41 -3.46 6.38
N ASN A 160 -4.42 -4.31 6.18
CA ASN A 160 -5.05 -4.57 4.88
C ASN A 160 -6.59 -4.43 4.91
N LEU A 161 -7.08 -3.29 5.41
CA LEU A 161 -8.49 -2.94 5.50
C LEU A 161 -8.78 -1.71 4.61
N PRO A 162 -9.16 -1.92 3.33
CA PRO A 162 -9.13 -0.87 2.30
C PRO A 162 -10.14 0.27 2.49
N GLN A 163 -11.12 0.09 3.38
CA GLN A 163 -12.14 1.10 3.71
C GLN A 163 -11.90 1.78 5.07
N LEU A 164 -10.83 1.42 5.78
CA LEU A 164 -10.57 1.88 7.13
C LEU A 164 -10.15 3.35 7.13
N ASN A 165 -10.89 4.17 7.85
CA ASN A 165 -10.67 5.61 7.97
C ASN A 165 -10.00 5.96 9.30
N SER A 166 -10.37 5.29 10.39
CA SER A 166 -9.86 5.62 11.72
C SER A 166 -9.53 4.37 12.52
N ILE A 167 -8.32 4.37 13.07
CA ILE A 167 -7.80 3.35 13.98
C ILE A 167 -7.54 4.02 15.32
N ASN A 168 -8.07 3.42 16.39
CA ASN A 168 -7.68 3.78 17.75
C ASN A 168 -7.29 2.53 18.55
N PHE A 169 -6.00 2.42 18.84
CA PHE A 169 -5.39 1.42 19.72
C PHE A 169 -4.69 2.06 20.92
N GLY A 170 -5.09 3.28 21.31
CA GLY A 170 -4.47 3.97 22.44
C GLY A 170 -4.64 3.22 23.77
N THR A 171 -3.70 3.36 24.71
CA THR A 171 -3.73 2.68 26.02
C THR A 171 -3.80 1.15 25.87
N ASN A 172 -2.75 0.60 25.27
CA ASN A 172 -2.53 -0.85 25.11
C ASN A 172 -1.05 -1.17 25.48
N LEU A 173 -0.59 -2.38 25.14
CA LEU A 173 0.78 -2.86 25.40
C LEU A 173 1.52 -3.14 24.08
N LEU A 174 1.18 -2.42 23.01
CA LEU A 174 1.72 -2.67 21.68
C LEU A 174 3.18 -2.23 21.61
N GLN A 175 4.06 -3.10 21.10
CA GLN A 175 5.47 -2.76 20.85
C GLN A 175 5.73 -2.31 19.40
N SER A 176 4.84 -2.70 18.49
CA SER A 176 4.86 -2.35 17.07
C SER A 176 3.46 -2.55 16.48
N ILE A 177 3.25 -2.04 15.26
CA ILE A 177 2.06 -2.32 14.45
C ILE A 177 2.49 -2.87 13.09
N PRO A 178 1.66 -3.67 12.39
CA PRO A 178 1.94 -4.11 11.03
C PRO A 178 1.97 -2.92 10.06
N CYS A 179 2.54 -3.12 8.88
CA CYS A 179 2.55 -2.14 7.80
C CYS A 179 1.12 -1.67 7.47
N GLN A 180 0.89 -0.35 7.35
CA GLN A 180 -0.44 0.21 7.13
C GLN A 180 -0.71 0.59 5.67
N ILE A 181 0.16 0.22 4.72
CA ILE A 181 0.06 0.63 3.31
C ILE A 181 -1.26 0.21 2.64
N GLY A 182 -1.89 -0.89 3.09
CA GLY A 182 -3.19 -1.34 2.58
C GLY A 182 -4.38 -0.50 3.02
N ASN A 183 -4.22 0.33 4.06
CA ASN A 183 -5.28 1.18 4.62
C ASN A 183 -5.34 2.54 3.89
N LEU A 184 -5.55 2.50 2.56
CA LEU A 184 -5.46 3.66 1.67
C LEU A 184 -6.39 4.85 2.04
N LYS A 185 -7.45 4.60 2.81
CA LYS A 185 -8.41 5.61 3.26
C LYS A 185 -8.16 6.13 4.67
N LEU A 186 -7.11 5.64 5.35
CA LEU A 186 -6.83 5.99 6.73
C LEU A 186 -6.59 7.50 6.86
N THR A 187 -7.35 8.15 7.72
CA THR A 187 -7.23 9.58 8.06
C THR A 187 -6.61 9.80 9.42
N THR A 188 -6.92 8.91 10.37
CA THR A 188 -6.55 9.06 11.79
C THR A 188 -5.98 7.76 12.33
N LEU A 189 -4.82 7.86 12.96
CA LEU A 189 -4.16 6.76 13.66
C LEU A 189 -3.80 7.19 15.08
N ASP A 190 -4.43 6.57 16.07
CA ASP A 190 -4.13 6.76 17.48
C ASP A 190 -3.52 5.49 18.08
N LEU A 191 -2.25 5.60 18.47
CA LEU A 191 -1.44 4.59 19.15
C LEU A 191 -0.88 5.15 20.47
N SER A 192 -1.49 6.19 21.02
CA SER A 192 -1.01 6.86 22.22
C SER A 192 -0.96 5.90 23.42
N ASN A 193 -0.03 6.11 24.35
CA ASN A 193 0.07 5.31 25.59
C ASN A 193 0.23 3.80 25.31
N ASN A 194 1.31 3.43 24.62
CA ASN A 194 1.71 2.07 24.30
C ASN A 194 3.22 1.90 24.59
N ASP A 195 3.80 0.74 24.24
CA ASP A 195 5.23 0.44 24.38
C ASP A 195 5.99 0.50 23.04
N ILE A 196 5.52 1.33 22.10
CA ILE A 196 6.06 1.38 20.73
C ILE A 196 7.46 2.00 20.73
N LYS A 197 8.45 1.26 20.22
CA LYS A 197 9.86 1.66 20.23
C LYS A 197 10.33 2.34 18.94
N VAL A 198 9.65 2.06 17.83
CA VAL A 198 9.99 2.56 16.48
C VAL A 198 8.76 3.29 15.94
N PHE A 199 8.97 4.40 15.23
CA PHE A 199 7.88 5.13 14.61
C PHE A 199 7.01 4.19 13.75
N PRO A 200 5.67 4.27 13.82
CA PRO A 200 4.79 3.35 13.11
C PRO A 200 5.04 3.35 11.60
N ASP A 201 4.91 2.18 10.99
CA ASP A 201 5.15 1.98 9.56
C ASP A 201 3.98 2.53 8.71
N VAL A 202 3.98 3.84 8.54
CA VAL A 202 2.92 4.62 7.88
C VAL A 202 3.44 5.67 6.90
N CYS A 203 4.76 5.83 6.74
CA CYS A 203 5.35 6.89 5.91
C CYS A 203 5.36 6.52 4.41
N TYR A 204 4.16 6.35 3.84
CA TYR A 204 3.92 5.96 2.45
C TYR A 204 3.29 7.08 1.65
N THR A 205 3.60 7.18 0.36
CA THR A 205 2.97 8.17 -0.54
C THR A 205 1.51 7.86 -0.86
N GLU A 206 1.12 6.61 -0.68
CA GLU A 206 -0.19 6.02 -0.94
C GLU A 206 -1.22 6.41 0.13
N LEU A 207 -0.77 6.70 1.37
CA LEU A 207 -1.62 7.14 2.48
C LEU A 207 -1.95 8.63 2.36
N VAL A 208 -2.51 9.02 1.21
CA VAL A 208 -2.83 10.41 0.82
C VAL A 208 -3.88 11.06 1.73
N HIS A 209 -4.62 10.27 2.50
CA HIS A 209 -5.66 10.75 3.40
C HIS A 209 -5.19 10.89 4.85
N LEU A 210 -4.04 10.31 5.23
CA LEU A 210 -3.58 10.29 6.60
C LEU A 210 -3.21 11.70 7.05
N CYS A 211 -3.99 12.23 7.98
CA CYS A 211 -3.86 13.61 8.44
C CYS A 211 -3.58 13.75 9.94
N GLU A 212 -3.85 12.72 10.75
CA GLU A 212 -3.68 12.79 12.20
C GLU A 212 -2.97 11.53 12.70
N ILE A 213 -1.83 11.73 13.37
CA ILE A 213 -1.05 10.67 14.01
C ILE A 213 -0.83 11.03 15.47
N TYR A 214 -1.33 10.17 16.36
CA TYR A 214 -1.12 10.26 17.80
C TYR A 214 -0.29 9.06 18.25
N VAL A 215 0.94 9.33 18.67
CA VAL A 215 1.91 8.33 19.17
C VAL A 215 2.56 8.81 20.47
N ASN A 216 1.92 9.74 21.17
CA ASN A 216 2.43 10.25 22.44
C ASN A 216 2.41 9.18 23.54
N LYS A 217 3.28 9.32 24.56
CA LYS A 217 3.44 8.33 25.64
C LYS A 217 3.83 6.96 25.10
N ASN A 218 4.92 6.91 24.35
CA ASN A 218 5.53 5.68 23.82
C ASN A 218 7.04 5.70 24.09
N LEU A 219 7.78 4.79 23.48
CA LEU A 219 9.23 4.64 23.62
C LEU A 219 9.97 4.97 22.31
N ILE A 220 9.37 5.79 21.45
CA ILE A 220 9.91 6.12 20.12
C ILE A 220 11.16 7.00 20.27
N LYS A 221 12.25 6.60 19.60
CA LYS A 221 13.55 7.28 19.68
C LYS A 221 13.82 8.24 18.52
N ASP A 222 13.24 7.96 17.36
CA ASP A 222 13.55 8.65 16.11
C ASP A 222 12.27 8.90 15.32
N ILE A 223 12.22 10.06 14.67
CA ILE A 223 11.22 10.36 13.63
C ILE A 223 11.90 10.08 12.27
N PRO A 224 11.30 9.26 11.40
CA PRO A 224 11.85 8.96 10.08
C PRO A 224 11.86 10.21 9.19
N GLY A 225 12.87 10.36 8.31
CA GLY A 225 12.89 11.45 7.32
C GLY A 225 11.77 11.31 6.28
N GLU A 226 11.31 10.08 6.08
CA GLU A 226 10.18 9.68 5.26
C GLU A 226 8.85 10.28 5.74
N ILE A 227 8.78 10.85 6.95
CA ILE A 227 7.58 11.57 7.44
C ILE A 227 7.11 12.66 6.46
N SER A 228 8.03 13.23 5.68
CA SER A 228 7.75 14.19 4.61
C SER A 228 6.88 13.62 3.48
N ARG A 229 6.79 12.29 3.31
CA ARG A 229 5.89 11.64 2.33
C ARG A 229 4.41 11.84 2.68
N LEU A 230 4.09 12.10 3.95
CA LEU A 230 2.72 12.38 4.42
C LEU A 230 2.30 13.83 4.13
N GLN A 231 2.08 14.13 2.86
CA GLN A 231 1.75 15.47 2.35
C GLN A 231 0.44 16.06 2.90
N PHE A 232 -0.39 15.25 3.55
CA PHE A 232 -1.66 15.64 4.15
C PHE A 232 -1.66 15.62 5.68
N LEU A 233 -0.53 15.32 6.32
CA LEU A 233 -0.38 15.35 7.77
C LEU A 233 -0.66 16.75 8.31
N LYS A 234 -1.63 16.85 9.23
CA LYS A 234 -2.06 18.09 9.90
C LYS A 234 -1.69 18.09 11.37
N VAL A 235 -1.78 16.93 12.02
CA VAL A 235 -1.52 16.75 13.45
C VAL A 235 -0.51 15.62 13.61
N LEU A 236 0.61 15.93 14.27
CA LEU A 236 1.57 14.95 14.75
C LEU A 236 1.75 15.16 16.25
N ASN A 237 1.19 14.27 17.05
CA ASN A 237 1.40 14.26 18.49
C ASN A 237 2.35 13.12 18.87
N ILE A 238 3.58 13.49 19.24
CA ILE A 238 4.64 12.56 19.63
C ILE A 238 5.28 12.97 20.97
N ALA A 239 4.52 13.66 21.81
CA ALA A 239 4.95 14.02 23.15
C ALA A 239 5.24 12.80 24.02
N ASP A 240 5.99 12.99 25.11
CA ASP A 240 6.28 11.93 26.09
C ASP A 240 6.89 10.68 25.42
N ASN A 241 7.98 10.88 24.67
CA ASN A 241 8.72 9.82 23.99
C ASN A 241 10.23 9.99 24.28
N LEU A 242 11.07 9.22 23.58
CA LEU A 242 12.53 9.21 23.75
C LEU A 242 13.24 9.91 22.59
N ILE A 243 12.59 10.87 21.92
CA ILE A 243 13.15 11.53 20.74
C ILE A 243 14.33 12.40 21.13
N THR A 244 15.47 12.15 20.50
CA THR A 244 16.70 12.91 20.73
C THR A 244 16.95 13.98 19.65
N ALA A 245 16.57 13.70 18.41
CA ALA A 245 16.72 14.61 17.28
C ALA A 245 15.45 14.63 16.42
N VAL A 246 15.20 15.78 15.79
CA VAL A 246 14.09 15.98 14.85
C VAL A 246 14.67 16.11 13.44
N PRO A 247 14.20 15.33 12.45
CA PRO A 247 14.67 15.44 11.06
C PRO A 247 14.21 16.75 10.43
N GLY A 248 15.07 17.38 9.62
CA GLY A 248 14.73 18.60 8.87
C GLY A 248 13.56 18.38 7.90
N GLU A 249 13.35 17.15 7.44
CA GLU A 249 12.24 16.71 6.59
C GLU A 249 10.86 16.92 7.23
N LEU A 250 10.77 16.97 8.57
CA LEU A 250 9.49 17.25 9.25
C LEU A 250 8.92 18.63 8.87
N ALA A 251 9.80 19.59 8.54
CA ALA A 251 9.38 20.90 8.06
C ALA A 251 8.84 20.88 6.62
N ASP A 252 9.09 19.82 5.85
CA ASP A 252 8.57 19.65 4.50
C ASP A 252 7.12 19.09 4.49
N CYS A 253 6.57 18.73 5.66
CA CYS A 253 5.14 18.43 5.83
C CYS A 253 4.31 19.73 5.77
N HIS A 254 4.04 20.25 4.57
CA HIS A 254 3.47 21.59 4.35
C HIS A 254 2.07 21.83 4.97
N LYS A 255 1.33 20.75 5.29
CA LYS A 255 0.01 20.85 5.93
C LYS A 255 0.03 20.67 7.44
N LEU A 256 1.20 20.45 8.05
CA LEU A 256 1.35 20.23 9.49
C LEU A 256 1.05 21.53 10.24
N LYS A 257 -0.04 21.53 11.01
CA LYS A 257 -0.54 22.67 11.79
C LYS A 257 -0.27 22.51 13.27
N GLU A 258 -0.33 21.27 13.74
CA GLU A 258 -0.15 20.91 15.14
C GLU A 258 0.96 19.88 15.24
N LEU A 259 2.06 20.29 15.90
CA LEU A 259 3.18 19.42 16.21
C LEU A 259 3.40 19.48 17.72
N ASN A 260 3.28 18.34 18.38
CA ASN A 260 3.57 18.23 19.80
C ASN A 260 4.79 17.32 20.03
N LEU A 261 5.90 17.94 20.42
CA LEU A 261 7.18 17.30 20.74
C LEU A 261 7.52 17.37 22.24
N LYS A 262 6.61 17.84 23.07
CA LYS A 262 6.87 18.08 24.50
C LYS A 262 7.32 16.82 25.22
N ASN A 263 8.09 16.98 26.29
CA ASN A 263 8.56 15.87 27.13
C ASN A 263 9.34 14.79 26.33
N ASN A 264 10.18 15.22 25.39
CA ASN A 264 11.16 14.39 24.69
C ASN A 264 12.59 14.75 25.13
N TRP A 265 13.55 13.90 24.79
CA TRP A 265 14.95 13.98 25.20
C TRP A 265 15.81 14.75 24.18
N LEU A 266 15.27 15.86 23.66
CA LEU A 266 15.88 16.63 22.56
C LEU A 266 17.27 17.14 22.95
N THR A 267 18.29 16.77 22.16
CA THR A 267 19.68 17.19 22.41
C THR A 267 19.90 18.67 22.12
N ASP A 268 19.13 19.23 21.18
CA ASP A 268 19.13 20.66 20.88
C ASP A 268 18.37 21.44 21.96
N LYS A 269 19.12 22.07 22.86
CA LYS A 269 18.59 22.88 23.96
C LYS A 269 17.76 24.08 23.50
N ARG A 270 18.00 24.61 22.30
CA ARG A 270 17.23 25.72 21.75
C ARG A 270 15.90 25.21 21.22
N LEU A 271 15.92 24.13 20.42
CA LEU A 271 14.69 23.48 19.97
C LEU A 271 13.81 23.05 21.14
N LEU A 272 14.41 22.47 22.19
CA LEU A 272 13.70 22.07 23.42
C LEU A 272 12.92 23.25 24.04
N LYS A 273 13.56 24.42 24.20
CA LYS A 273 12.89 25.63 24.71
C LYS A 273 11.77 26.12 23.78
N LEU A 274 11.98 26.07 22.46
CA LEU A 274 10.98 26.47 21.48
C LEU A 274 9.75 25.56 21.52
N VAL A 275 9.94 24.25 21.69
CA VAL A 275 8.83 23.29 21.80
C VAL A 275 7.92 23.58 23.02
N ASP A 276 8.49 24.07 24.12
CA ASP A 276 7.72 24.39 25.32
C ASP A 276 7.01 25.76 25.23
N GLN A 277 7.62 26.73 24.56
CA GLN A 277 7.25 28.16 24.66
C GLN A 277 6.62 28.74 23.39
N CYS A 278 6.79 28.09 22.24
CA CYS A 278 6.42 28.64 20.94
C CYS A 278 5.35 27.81 20.23
N HIS A 279 4.68 28.43 19.26
CA HIS A 279 3.66 27.75 18.45
C HIS A 279 4.31 26.91 17.33
N THR A 280 3.60 25.89 16.83
CA THR A 280 4.05 24.95 15.79
C THR A 280 4.82 25.60 14.64
N LYS A 281 4.32 26.72 14.11
CA LYS A 281 4.94 27.42 12.97
C LYS A 281 6.36 27.88 13.26
N GLN A 282 6.63 28.38 14.47
CA GLN A 282 7.96 28.84 14.87
C GLN A 282 8.91 27.66 15.08
N VAL A 283 8.40 26.56 15.64
CA VAL A 283 9.15 25.31 15.81
C VAL A 283 9.55 24.75 14.45
N LEU A 284 8.61 24.67 13.49
CA LEU A 284 8.87 24.18 12.14
C LEU A 284 9.84 25.07 11.35
N GLU A 285 9.75 26.39 11.48
CA GLU A 285 10.71 27.30 10.84
C GLU A 285 12.13 27.10 11.41
N TYR A 286 12.24 26.88 12.73
CA TYR A 286 13.52 26.56 13.35
C TYR A 286 14.07 25.21 12.84
N VAL A 287 13.24 24.16 12.82
CA VAL A 287 13.60 22.83 12.29
C VAL A 287 14.08 22.93 10.85
N LYS A 288 13.37 23.68 9.99
CA LYS A 288 13.74 23.90 8.59
C LYS A 288 15.15 24.48 8.40
N GLN A 289 15.54 25.38 9.30
CA GLN A 289 16.79 26.14 9.20
C GLN A 289 17.97 25.46 9.91
N HIS A 290 17.72 24.70 10.97
CA HIS A 290 18.78 24.25 11.90
C HIS A 290 18.83 22.73 12.11
N CYS A 291 17.75 21.99 11.86
CA CYS A 291 17.79 20.53 11.98
C CYS A 291 18.37 19.91 10.72
N PRO A 292 19.27 18.92 10.84
CA PRO A 292 19.82 18.23 9.68
C PRO A 292 18.68 17.51 8.96
N LYS A 293 18.56 17.77 7.66
CA LYS A 293 17.94 16.78 6.78
C LYS A 293 18.86 15.57 6.76
N GLN A 294 18.31 14.37 6.69
CA GLN A 294 19.11 13.17 6.51
C GLN A 294 19.85 13.30 5.18
N ASN A 295 21.07 13.83 5.23
CA ASN A 295 21.99 13.77 4.12
C ASN A 295 22.16 12.29 3.80
N THR A 296 21.88 11.92 2.55
CA THR A 296 22.41 10.72 1.91
C THR A 296 23.94 10.84 1.80
N THR A 297 24.63 10.97 2.93
CA THR A 297 26.08 10.92 3.06
C THR A 297 26.48 9.47 3.23
N THR A 298 26.91 8.91 2.11
CA THR A 298 28.01 7.97 1.97
C THR A 298 28.87 7.88 3.24
N THR A 299 28.78 6.79 3.99
CA THR A 299 29.83 6.37 4.92
C THR A 299 30.34 5.01 4.49
N THR A 300 31.44 5.06 3.75
CA THR A 300 32.35 3.98 3.47
C THR A 300 32.88 3.39 4.79
N ILE A 301 32.31 2.26 5.22
CA ILE A 301 33.02 1.38 6.16
C ILE A 301 34.08 0.64 5.35
N THR A 302 35.30 1.16 5.43
CA THR A 302 36.52 0.42 5.12
C THR A 302 36.75 -0.61 6.23
N SER A 303 36.24 -1.84 6.06
CA SER A 303 36.63 -2.95 6.94
C SER A 303 37.93 -3.57 6.43
N LYS A 304 39.04 -3.13 7.05
CA LYS A 304 40.32 -3.83 6.99
C LYS A 304 40.17 -5.25 7.53
N SER A 305 40.67 -6.17 6.74
CA SER A 305 40.85 -7.59 6.99
C SER A 305 41.65 -7.88 8.27
N LYS A 306 41.14 -8.80 9.11
CA LYS A 306 41.97 -9.63 9.99
C LYS A 306 41.48 -11.08 9.97
N LYS A 307 42.35 -11.92 9.41
CA LYS A 307 42.32 -13.39 9.45
C LYS A 307 42.26 -13.88 10.90
N GLY A 308 41.33 -14.79 11.17
CA GLY A 308 41.33 -15.68 12.33
C GLY A 308 40.53 -16.94 11.97
N LYS A 309 41.12 -18.12 12.21
CA LYS A 309 40.74 -19.44 11.69
C LYS A 309 39.58 -20.09 12.47
N LYS A 310 38.71 -20.77 11.71
CA LYS A 310 37.99 -22.05 11.94
C LYS A 310 37.33 -22.33 13.30
N GLY A 311 36.01 -22.55 13.23
CA GLY A 311 35.24 -23.40 14.13
C GLY A 311 33.84 -23.65 13.56
N HIS A 312 33.64 -24.84 12.97
CA HIS A 312 32.41 -25.29 12.33
C HIS A 312 31.26 -25.45 13.34
N LYS A 313 30.11 -24.82 13.10
CA LYS A 313 28.79 -25.31 13.54
C LYS A 313 27.71 -24.66 12.66
N LEU A 314 27.07 -25.51 11.85
CA LEU A 314 25.91 -25.19 11.02
C LEU A 314 24.73 -24.90 11.94
N SER A 315 24.06 -23.75 11.78
CA SER A 315 22.81 -23.44 12.49
C SER A 315 21.95 -22.46 11.68
N GLU A 316 20.83 -22.97 11.17
CA GLU A 316 19.49 -22.36 11.05
C GLU A 316 19.29 -20.98 10.37
N SER A 317 20.34 -20.21 10.06
CA SER A 317 20.22 -18.88 9.44
C SER A 317 20.09 -18.90 7.91
N GLU A 318 20.41 -20.02 7.25
CA GLU A 318 20.29 -20.15 5.79
C GLU A 318 18.85 -20.47 5.35
N ASN A 319 18.02 -21.08 6.21
CA ASN A 319 16.63 -21.40 5.89
C ASN A 319 15.69 -20.18 5.94
N ALA A 320 15.99 -19.17 6.76
CA ALA A 320 15.20 -17.93 6.79
C ALA A 320 15.46 -17.03 5.56
N ALA A 321 16.71 -16.97 5.09
CA ALA A 321 17.05 -16.21 3.88
C ALA A 321 16.44 -16.84 2.61
N ALA A 322 16.43 -18.18 2.52
CA ALA A 322 15.81 -18.89 1.41
C ALA A 322 14.27 -18.78 1.38
N GLN A 323 13.61 -18.64 2.55
CA GLN A 323 12.17 -18.43 2.63
C GLN A 323 11.75 -16.98 2.32
N ILE A 324 12.56 -15.97 2.68
CA ILE A 324 12.33 -14.56 2.29
C ILE A 324 12.51 -14.37 0.78
N ASP A 325 13.45 -15.09 0.16
CA ASP A 325 13.71 -15.03 -1.28
C ASP A 325 12.56 -15.63 -2.13
N ALA A 326 11.61 -16.33 -1.51
CA ALA A 326 10.43 -16.90 -2.17
C ALA A 326 9.19 -15.97 -2.17
N LEU A 327 9.21 -14.87 -1.39
CA LEU A 327 8.05 -13.99 -1.15
C LEU A 327 8.29 -12.56 -1.65
N ALA A 328 8.88 -12.41 -2.82
CA ALA A 328 9.15 -11.12 -3.45
C ALA A 328 9.10 -11.20 -4.98
N HIS A 329 8.72 -10.09 -5.61
CA HIS A 329 8.86 -9.90 -7.05
C HIS A 329 10.35 -9.94 -7.45
N LYS A 330 10.68 -10.51 -8.61
CA LYS A 330 12.07 -10.73 -9.02
C LYS A 330 12.42 -10.06 -10.32
N LEU A 331 13.35 -9.11 -10.27
CA LEU A 331 13.98 -8.53 -11.46
C LEU A 331 15.31 -9.23 -11.70
N LYS A 332 15.37 -10.14 -12.68
CA LYS A 332 16.58 -10.86 -13.08
C LYS A 332 17.34 -10.04 -14.11
N ILE A 333 18.49 -9.51 -13.71
CA ILE A 333 19.31 -8.58 -14.49
C ILE A 333 20.44 -9.36 -15.18
N LEU A 334 20.34 -9.46 -16.51
CA LEU A 334 21.33 -10.08 -17.38
C LEU A 334 22.38 -9.04 -17.77
N LYS A 335 23.66 -9.38 -17.60
CA LYS A 335 24.78 -8.56 -18.08
C LYS A 335 24.76 -8.48 -19.62
N THR A 336 25.29 -7.39 -20.14
CA THR A 336 25.51 -7.25 -21.59
C THR A 336 26.43 -8.35 -22.11
N SER A 337 26.01 -9.01 -23.19
CA SER A 337 26.85 -9.90 -24.01
C SER A 337 27.42 -9.13 -25.20
N ASP A 338 28.39 -9.71 -25.92
CA ASP A 338 28.92 -9.13 -27.16
C ASP A 338 27.87 -9.04 -28.28
N SER A 339 26.78 -9.81 -28.17
CA SER A 339 25.63 -9.78 -29.08
C SER A 339 24.52 -8.81 -28.66
N THR A 340 24.61 -8.20 -27.48
CA THR A 340 23.58 -7.26 -27.00
C THR A 340 23.75 -5.93 -27.71
N LEU A 341 22.66 -5.40 -28.30
CA LEU A 341 22.69 -4.10 -28.99
C LEU A 341 23.20 -2.99 -28.06
N SER A 342 23.94 -2.04 -28.62
CA SER A 342 24.31 -0.80 -27.96
C SER A 342 23.66 0.41 -28.64
N ILE A 343 23.55 1.51 -27.91
CA ILE A 343 23.06 2.79 -28.44
C ILE A 343 24.25 3.74 -28.57
N LYS A 344 24.60 4.11 -29.81
CA LYS A 344 25.62 5.10 -30.13
C LYS A 344 25.02 6.50 -30.09
N ILE A 345 25.52 7.37 -29.22
CA ILE A 345 25.08 8.76 -29.13
C ILE A 345 25.98 9.68 -29.98
N THR A 346 25.36 10.48 -30.85
CA THR A 346 26.08 11.46 -31.67
C THR A 346 26.08 12.85 -31.03
N GLN A 347 26.96 13.74 -31.49
CA GLN A 347 27.01 15.12 -30.97
C GLN A 347 25.77 15.95 -31.34
N HIS A 348 25.02 15.55 -32.36
CA HIS A 348 23.87 16.30 -32.88
C HIS A 348 22.73 16.44 -31.85
N VAL A 349 22.55 15.46 -30.95
CA VAL A 349 21.51 15.52 -29.91
C VAL A 349 21.84 16.45 -28.75
N LYS A 350 23.11 16.86 -28.61
CA LYS A 350 23.64 17.56 -27.43
C LYS A 350 22.81 18.79 -27.03
N ASN A 351 22.36 19.57 -28.01
CA ASN A 351 21.68 20.85 -27.82
C ASN A 351 20.14 20.76 -27.94
N VAL A 352 19.61 19.54 -28.13
CA VAL A 352 18.16 19.32 -28.33
C VAL A 352 17.61 18.41 -27.24
N ARG A 353 18.17 17.21 -27.06
CA ARG A 353 17.73 16.24 -26.05
C ARG A 353 18.85 15.23 -25.74
N PRO A 354 19.88 15.62 -24.96
CA PRO A 354 21.14 14.89 -24.87
C PRO A 354 21.10 13.55 -24.12
N TYR A 355 20.08 13.28 -23.31
CA TYR A 355 20.10 12.12 -22.42
C TYR A 355 19.21 11.00 -22.96
N ILE A 356 19.76 9.80 -23.08
CA ILE A 356 19.05 8.56 -23.39
C ILE A 356 19.52 7.44 -22.45
N THR A 357 18.60 6.58 -22.05
CA THR A 357 18.86 5.36 -21.28
C THR A 357 17.94 4.27 -21.78
N ALA A 358 18.39 3.02 -21.81
CA ALA A 358 17.58 1.91 -22.30
C ALA A 358 17.86 0.62 -21.54
N CYS A 359 16.93 -0.34 -21.66
CA CYS A 359 17.12 -1.74 -21.30
C CYS A 359 16.23 -2.62 -22.18
N ILE A 360 16.50 -3.91 -22.21
CA ILE A 360 15.67 -4.90 -22.92
C ILE A 360 14.94 -5.74 -21.88
N VAL A 361 13.63 -5.89 -22.01
CA VAL A 361 12.85 -6.85 -21.21
C VAL A 361 12.58 -8.08 -22.07
N LYS A 362 12.96 -9.26 -21.58
CA LYS A 362 12.84 -10.54 -22.29
C LYS A 362 11.69 -11.38 -21.77
N ASN A 363 11.23 -12.28 -22.63
CA ASN A 363 10.22 -13.31 -22.32
C ASN A 363 8.89 -12.73 -21.82
N LEU A 364 8.46 -11.62 -22.42
CA LEU A 364 7.17 -11.00 -22.15
C LEU A 364 6.02 -11.89 -22.62
N ILE A 365 4.98 -11.98 -21.78
CA ILE A 365 3.73 -12.68 -22.09
C ILE A 365 2.57 -11.72 -21.89
N PHE A 366 1.92 -11.33 -22.98
CA PHE A 366 0.76 -10.44 -22.93
C PHE A 366 -0.55 -11.22 -23.14
N THR A 367 -1.50 -10.96 -22.25
CA THR A 367 -2.93 -11.20 -22.45
C THR A 367 -3.59 -9.92 -22.94
N GLU A 368 -4.82 -9.98 -23.47
CA GLU A 368 -5.54 -8.77 -23.89
C GLU A 368 -5.68 -7.74 -22.75
N ASP A 369 -5.99 -8.20 -21.53
CA ASP A 369 -6.12 -7.34 -20.35
C ASP A 369 -4.78 -6.71 -19.92
N THR A 370 -3.72 -7.53 -19.81
CA THR A 370 -2.40 -7.02 -19.41
C THR A 370 -1.78 -6.11 -20.47
N PHE A 371 -2.05 -6.35 -21.76
CA PHE A 371 -1.61 -5.45 -22.83
C PHE A 371 -2.36 -4.11 -22.79
N LYS A 372 -3.66 -4.11 -22.49
CA LYS A 372 -4.41 -2.86 -22.26
C LYS A 372 -3.84 -2.09 -21.07
N LYS A 373 -3.56 -2.78 -19.96
CA LYS A 373 -2.90 -2.19 -18.77
C LYS A 373 -1.50 -1.66 -19.10
N PHE A 374 -0.74 -2.35 -19.95
CA PHE A 374 0.56 -1.90 -20.43
C PHE A 374 0.49 -0.56 -21.16
N ILE A 375 -0.47 -0.39 -22.09
CA ILE A 375 -0.68 0.89 -22.79
C ILE A 375 -1.15 1.99 -21.83
N GLN A 376 -2.01 1.65 -20.86
CA GLN A 376 -2.44 2.58 -19.83
C GLN A 376 -1.29 3.01 -18.91
N LEU A 377 -0.38 2.10 -18.55
CA LEU A 377 0.80 2.38 -17.74
C LEU A 377 1.71 3.40 -18.42
N GLN A 378 1.98 3.24 -19.72
CA GLN A 378 2.75 4.22 -20.49
C GLN A 378 2.11 5.62 -20.43
N THR A 379 0.79 5.69 -20.56
CA THR A 379 0.04 6.95 -20.49
C THR A 379 0.12 7.56 -19.08
N LYS A 380 -0.09 6.75 -18.03
CA LYS A 380 0.00 7.14 -16.62
C LYS A 380 1.37 7.73 -16.29
N LEU A 381 2.45 7.07 -16.70
CA LEU A 381 3.81 7.52 -16.43
C LEU A 381 4.19 8.76 -17.25
N HIS A 382 3.71 8.85 -18.50
CA HIS A 382 3.83 10.05 -19.31
C HIS A 382 3.17 11.27 -18.65
N ASP A 383 1.99 11.11 -18.06
CA ASP A 383 1.29 12.20 -17.39
C ASP A 383 1.86 12.55 -16.00
N GLY A 384 2.36 11.55 -15.27
CA GLY A 384 2.94 11.69 -13.94
C GLY A 384 4.43 12.03 -13.96
N ILE A 385 5.28 11.01 -13.76
CA ILE A 385 6.73 11.15 -13.56
C ILE A 385 7.47 11.81 -14.74
N CYS A 386 6.94 11.71 -15.95
CA CYS A 386 7.51 12.36 -17.14
C CYS A 386 7.02 13.80 -17.35
N GLU A 387 6.17 14.33 -16.47
CA GLU A 387 5.59 15.68 -16.54
C GLU A 387 4.94 15.99 -17.90
N LYS A 388 4.05 15.12 -18.39
CA LYS A 388 3.40 15.24 -19.72
C LYS A 388 4.44 15.33 -20.85
N ARG A 389 5.42 14.42 -20.78
CA ARG A 389 6.58 14.29 -21.67
C ARG A 389 7.61 15.43 -21.63
N ASN A 390 7.41 16.41 -20.74
CA ASN A 390 8.30 17.56 -20.65
C ASN A 390 9.66 17.17 -20.04
N ALA A 391 9.64 16.42 -18.94
CA ALA A 391 10.84 15.98 -18.23
C ALA A 391 11.51 14.78 -18.92
N ALA A 392 10.71 13.81 -19.37
CA ALA A 392 11.21 12.58 -20.00
C ALA A 392 10.22 12.02 -21.03
N THR A 393 10.66 11.14 -21.91
CA THR A 393 9.77 10.44 -22.86
C THR A 393 10.14 8.97 -22.87
N ILE A 394 9.15 8.12 -22.59
CA ILE A 394 9.25 6.67 -22.65
C ILE A 394 8.85 6.25 -24.05
N ALA A 395 9.63 5.34 -24.63
CA ALA A 395 9.32 4.70 -25.88
C ALA A 395 9.60 3.20 -25.76
N THR A 396 8.63 2.40 -26.19
CA THR A 396 8.70 0.93 -26.17
C THR A 396 8.62 0.38 -27.57
N HIS A 397 9.50 -0.56 -27.89
CA HIS A 397 9.66 -1.13 -29.22
C HIS A 397 9.67 -2.66 -29.14
N ASP A 398 8.98 -3.32 -30.08
CA ASP A 398 9.14 -4.76 -30.25
C ASP A 398 10.54 -5.03 -30.82
N LEU A 399 11.39 -5.69 -30.04
CA LEU A 399 12.78 -5.91 -30.39
C LEU A 399 12.92 -6.88 -31.57
N ASN A 400 11.97 -7.79 -31.78
CA ASN A 400 12.07 -8.82 -32.81
C ASN A 400 11.88 -8.27 -34.23
N VAL A 401 11.31 -7.06 -34.36
CA VAL A 401 11.12 -6.39 -35.66
C VAL A 401 12.17 -5.32 -35.93
N ILE A 402 12.99 -4.96 -34.93
CA ILE A 402 14.14 -4.08 -35.12
C ILE A 402 15.23 -4.86 -35.86
N VAL A 403 15.83 -4.23 -36.87
CA VAL A 403 16.94 -4.83 -37.61
C VAL A 403 18.11 -5.07 -36.64
N PRO A 404 18.70 -6.29 -36.60
CA PRO A 404 19.82 -6.58 -35.74
C PRO A 404 21.02 -5.65 -35.99
N GLY A 405 21.47 -4.98 -34.94
CA GLY A 405 22.61 -4.07 -34.98
C GLY A 405 22.55 -3.04 -33.85
N ASP A 406 23.59 -2.21 -33.76
CA ASP A 406 23.60 -1.06 -32.87
C ASP A 406 22.61 0.01 -33.34
N LEU A 407 21.98 0.68 -32.40
CA LEU A 407 21.10 1.82 -32.66
C LEU A 407 21.90 3.11 -32.55
N THR A 408 21.48 4.14 -33.28
CA THR A 408 22.13 5.45 -33.23
C THR A 408 21.16 6.51 -32.75
N TYR A 409 21.43 7.10 -31.59
CA TYR A 409 20.68 8.23 -31.06
C TYR A 409 21.31 9.54 -31.56
N THR A 410 20.61 10.19 -32.49
CA THR A 410 21.11 11.35 -33.24
C THR A 410 20.03 12.41 -33.39
N ALA A 411 20.35 13.54 -34.04
CA ALA A 411 19.37 14.53 -34.42
C ALA A 411 19.52 14.87 -35.90
N LYS A 412 18.41 14.83 -36.64
CA LYS A 412 18.36 15.09 -38.09
C LYS A 412 17.61 16.41 -38.35
N PRO A 413 17.91 17.12 -39.45
CA PRO A 413 17.07 18.22 -39.92
C PRO A 413 15.60 17.76 -40.07
N PRO A 414 14.60 18.59 -39.73
CA PRO A 414 13.19 18.22 -39.79
C PRO A 414 12.70 17.66 -41.14
N LEU A 415 13.33 18.07 -42.26
CA LEU A 415 13.02 17.58 -43.61
C LEU A 415 13.65 16.21 -43.91
N GLU A 416 14.72 15.84 -43.23
CA GLU A 416 15.46 14.58 -43.43
C GLU A 416 15.05 13.48 -42.46
N LEU A 417 14.40 13.84 -41.34
CA LEU A 417 13.81 12.88 -40.42
C LEU A 417 12.53 12.33 -41.05
N GLU A 418 12.54 11.08 -41.50
CA GLU A 418 11.34 10.40 -42.01
C GLU A 418 10.92 9.28 -41.06
N ILE A 419 9.65 9.27 -40.66
CA ILE A 419 9.08 8.25 -39.76
C ILE A 419 7.68 7.86 -40.20
N LYS A 420 7.31 6.59 -40.02
CA LYS A 420 5.91 6.14 -40.06
C LYS A 420 5.34 6.17 -38.63
N PRO A 421 4.70 7.26 -38.18
CA PRO A 421 4.29 7.38 -36.79
C PRO A 421 3.15 6.43 -36.43
N LEU A 422 3.10 6.01 -35.16
CA LEU A 422 2.02 5.19 -34.63
C LEU A 422 0.63 5.74 -35.00
N MET A 423 -0.30 4.84 -35.32
CA MET A 423 -1.70 5.14 -35.67
C MET A 423 -1.87 5.99 -36.95
N ARG A 424 -0.84 6.07 -37.81
CA ARG A 424 -0.94 6.69 -39.12
C ARG A 424 -0.47 5.75 -40.23
N ASN A 425 -1.05 5.91 -41.41
CA ASN A 425 -0.92 4.93 -42.49
C ASN A 425 0.19 5.24 -43.49
N LYS A 426 0.84 6.39 -43.40
CA LYS A 426 1.90 6.84 -44.32
C LYS A 426 3.12 7.36 -43.57
N ASN A 427 4.23 7.47 -44.27
CA ASN A 427 5.42 8.15 -43.78
C ASN A 427 5.21 9.66 -43.74
N TYR A 428 5.88 10.30 -42.79
CA TYR A 428 5.93 11.75 -42.64
C TYR A 428 7.37 12.16 -42.42
N THR A 429 7.72 13.31 -43.00
CA THR A 429 8.89 14.05 -42.52
C THR A 429 8.64 14.62 -41.14
N GLY A 430 9.70 14.91 -40.38
CA GLY A 430 9.63 15.58 -39.09
C GLY A 430 8.89 16.91 -39.18
N THR A 431 9.12 17.68 -40.26
CA THR A 431 8.42 18.93 -40.55
C THR A 431 6.91 18.73 -40.70
N GLU A 432 6.50 17.81 -41.58
CA GLU A 432 5.08 17.57 -41.86
C GLU A 432 4.34 17.08 -40.61
N LEU A 433 4.93 16.13 -39.89
CA LEU A 433 4.34 15.58 -38.67
C LEU A 433 4.20 16.66 -37.59
N PHE A 434 5.26 17.44 -37.37
CA PHE A 434 5.27 18.49 -36.36
C PHE A 434 4.24 19.58 -36.65
N GLN A 435 4.18 20.08 -37.89
CA GLN A 435 3.19 21.08 -38.31
C GLN A 435 1.76 20.57 -38.17
N GLN A 436 1.51 19.31 -38.52
CA GLN A 436 0.18 18.73 -38.38
C GLN A 436 -0.24 18.63 -36.91
N LEU A 437 0.65 18.18 -36.03
CA LEU A 437 0.38 18.11 -34.59
C LEU A 437 0.18 19.49 -33.95
N GLN A 438 0.93 20.51 -34.39
CA GLN A 438 0.69 21.88 -33.97
C GLN A 438 -0.71 22.36 -34.39
N LYS A 439 -1.13 22.09 -35.64
CA LYS A 439 -2.46 22.43 -36.14
C LYS A 439 -3.58 21.71 -35.37
N GLU A 440 -3.39 20.42 -35.07
CA GLU A 440 -4.32 19.63 -34.26
C GLU A 440 -4.44 20.20 -32.84
N ALA A 441 -3.30 20.54 -32.20
CA ALA A 441 -3.26 21.15 -30.87
C ALA A 441 -3.95 22.53 -30.84
N ASP A 442 -3.76 23.34 -31.89
CA ASP A 442 -4.39 24.65 -32.02
C ASP A 442 -5.90 24.55 -32.26
N ASN A 443 -6.34 23.61 -33.09
CA ASN A 443 -7.76 23.36 -33.31
C ASN A 443 -8.46 22.94 -32.01
N LEU A 444 -7.85 22.01 -31.25
CA LEU A 444 -8.35 21.59 -29.93
C LEU A 444 -8.37 22.73 -28.91
N ARG A 445 -7.37 23.63 -28.95
CA ARG A 445 -7.33 24.83 -28.09
C ARG A 445 -8.47 25.78 -28.42
N LYS A 446 -8.73 26.02 -29.71
CA LYS A 446 -9.84 26.86 -30.21
C LYS A 446 -11.20 26.26 -29.87
N GLU A 447 -11.39 24.96 -30.11
CA GLU A 447 -12.62 24.23 -29.80
C GLU A 447 -12.96 24.31 -28.31
N LYS A 448 -11.97 24.10 -27.43
CA LYS A 448 -12.12 24.18 -25.98
C LYS A 448 -12.12 25.60 -25.42
N LYS A 449 -12.07 26.63 -26.29
CA LYS A 449 -12.03 28.07 -25.92
C LYS A 449 -10.96 28.40 -24.87
N ARG A 450 -9.77 27.78 -24.97
CA ARG A 450 -8.67 27.99 -24.02
C ARG A 450 -7.66 29.00 -24.55
N ASN A 451 -7.15 29.86 -23.68
CA ASN A 451 -6.10 30.82 -24.06
C ASN A 451 -4.73 30.12 -24.22
N VAL A 452 -4.48 29.06 -23.44
CA VAL A 452 -3.23 28.29 -23.43
C VAL A 452 -3.47 26.86 -23.93
N TYR A 453 -2.48 26.26 -24.59
CA TYR A 453 -2.53 24.86 -25.01
C TYR A 453 -2.77 23.94 -23.81
N SER A 454 -3.44 22.80 -24.04
CA SER A 454 -3.56 21.80 -22.98
C SER A 454 -2.16 21.32 -22.58
N GLY A 455 -1.97 21.03 -21.29
CA GLY A 455 -0.68 20.55 -20.79
C GLY A 455 -0.16 19.29 -21.52
N ILE A 456 -1.05 18.56 -22.19
CA ILE A 456 -0.73 17.37 -23.01
C ILE A 456 0.08 17.75 -24.25
N HIS A 457 -0.17 18.90 -24.90
CA HIS A 457 0.57 19.32 -26.11
C HIS A 457 1.81 20.16 -25.78
N LYS A 458 2.11 20.36 -24.50
CA LYS A 458 3.22 21.23 -24.07
C LYS A 458 4.58 20.70 -24.53
N TYR A 459 4.72 19.40 -24.77
CA TYR A 459 5.95 18.82 -25.29
C TYR A 459 6.30 19.29 -26.71
N LEU A 460 5.32 19.76 -27.52
CA LEU A 460 5.59 20.28 -28.87
C LEU A 460 6.48 21.53 -28.82
N TYR A 461 6.35 22.33 -27.77
CA TYR A 461 7.20 23.51 -27.53
C TYR A 461 8.68 23.17 -27.35
N LEU A 462 9.01 21.93 -26.95
CA LEU A 462 10.40 21.53 -26.76
C LEU A 462 11.19 21.48 -28.08
N LEU A 463 10.49 21.28 -29.19
CA LEU A 463 11.08 21.24 -30.53
C LEU A 463 10.81 22.51 -31.35
N GLU A 464 9.96 23.41 -30.87
CA GLU A 464 9.65 24.65 -31.58
C GLU A 464 10.92 25.50 -31.76
N GLY A 465 11.18 25.91 -33.01
CA GLY A 465 12.35 26.71 -33.37
C GLY A 465 13.70 25.97 -33.36
N LYS A 466 13.72 24.65 -33.16
CA LYS A 466 14.96 23.85 -33.21
C LYS A 466 15.34 23.50 -34.64
N ALA A 467 16.61 23.69 -34.99
CA ALA A 467 17.14 23.36 -36.32
C ALA A 467 17.28 21.85 -36.56
N LEU A 468 17.36 21.05 -35.50
CA LEU A 468 17.50 19.60 -35.53
C LEU A 468 16.47 18.96 -34.60
N PHE A 469 15.94 17.81 -35.01
CA PHE A 469 15.00 17.00 -34.25
C PHE A 469 15.65 15.68 -33.81
N PRO A 470 15.54 15.29 -32.54
CA PRO A 470 16.20 14.10 -32.04
C PRO A 470 15.45 12.85 -32.52
N CYS A 471 16.18 11.80 -32.87
CA CYS A 471 15.64 10.54 -33.30
C CYS A 471 16.54 9.38 -32.89
N LEU A 472 15.93 8.21 -32.73
CA LEU A 472 16.66 6.96 -32.67
C LEU A 472 16.50 6.25 -34.01
N VAL A 473 17.63 5.84 -34.59
CA VAL A 473 17.67 5.09 -35.83
C VAL A 473 18.25 3.69 -35.62
N ASP A 474 17.78 2.74 -36.42
CA ASP A 474 18.33 1.39 -36.47
C ASP A 474 19.60 1.31 -37.35
N SER A 475 20.15 0.10 -37.50
CA SER A 475 21.35 -0.14 -38.30
C SER A 475 21.16 0.05 -39.81
N GLN A 476 19.92 0.25 -40.28
CA GLN A 476 19.58 0.60 -41.66
C GLN A 476 19.20 2.08 -41.81
N GLU A 477 19.53 2.92 -40.83
CA GLU A 477 19.21 4.35 -40.79
C GLU A 477 17.71 4.68 -40.77
N GLN A 478 16.86 3.69 -40.50
CA GLN A 478 15.42 3.88 -40.37
C GLN A 478 15.09 4.47 -38.99
N VAL A 479 14.22 5.47 -38.95
CA VAL A 479 13.81 6.12 -37.69
C VAL A 479 12.77 5.27 -36.97
N ILE A 480 13.16 4.70 -35.83
CA ILE A 480 12.26 3.92 -34.95
C ILE A 480 11.58 4.79 -33.89
N SER A 481 12.18 5.92 -33.51
CA SER A 481 11.70 6.80 -32.45
C SER A 481 11.96 8.27 -32.78
N PHE A 482 10.97 9.13 -32.53
CA PHE A 482 11.06 10.59 -32.67
C PHE A 482 10.63 11.26 -31.35
N PRO A 483 11.50 11.35 -30.33
CA PRO A 483 11.16 11.97 -29.05
C PRO A 483 11.05 13.51 -29.13
N PRO A 484 10.19 14.16 -28.32
CA PRO A 484 9.17 13.60 -27.44
C PRO A 484 7.84 13.27 -28.15
N ILE A 485 7.84 13.24 -29.49
CA ILE A 485 6.64 13.20 -30.34
C ILE A 485 6.00 11.81 -30.35
N THR A 486 6.66 10.81 -30.94
CA THR A 486 6.05 9.50 -31.19
C THR A 486 7.07 8.42 -31.57
N ASN A 487 6.64 7.16 -31.53
CA ASN A 487 7.39 6.02 -32.03
C ASN A 487 6.94 5.66 -33.45
N SER A 488 7.72 4.83 -34.11
CA SER A 488 7.38 4.25 -35.41
C SER A 488 6.38 3.11 -35.26
N ASP A 489 5.40 3.05 -36.17
CA ASP A 489 4.47 1.93 -36.33
C ASP A 489 5.20 0.63 -36.72
N LEU A 490 6.40 0.76 -37.28
CA LEU A 490 7.23 -0.38 -37.72
C LEU A 490 7.76 -1.20 -36.53
N THR A 491 7.97 -0.56 -35.38
CA THR A 491 8.46 -1.21 -34.16
C THR A 491 7.40 -1.33 -33.08
N LYS A 492 6.12 -1.27 -33.45
CA LYS A 492 5.03 -1.22 -32.47
C LYS A 492 4.95 -2.49 -31.63
N MET A 493 4.64 -2.31 -30.36
CA MET A 493 4.31 -3.40 -29.45
C MET A 493 3.00 -4.07 -29.89
N SER A 494 2.91 -5.38 -29.70
CA SER A 494 1.73 -6.19 -29.97
C SER A 494 1.57 -7.30 -28.93
N LEU A 495 0.46 -8.03 -28.98
CA LEU A 495 0.22 -9.18 -28.11
C LEU A 495 1.24 -10.31 -28.33
N THR A 496 1.88 -10.37 -29.50
CA THR A 496 2.90 -11.39 -29.83
C THR A 496 4.32 -10.96 -29.47
N THR A 497 4.52 -9.74 -28.97
CA THR A 497 5.83 -9.24 -28.61
C THR A 497 6.40 -10.01 -27.41
N LYS A 498 7.55 -10.63 -27.60
CA LYS A 498 8.26 -11.39 -26.54
C LYS A 498 9.44 -10.63 -25.94
N ASN A 499 10.09 -9.78 -26.73
CA ASN A 499 11.25 -9.01 -26.28
C ASN A 499 10.96 -7.54 -26.58
N MET A 500 11.12 -6.69 -25.58
CA MET A 500 10.84 -5.26 -25.69
C MET A 500 12.09 -4.47 -25.41
N LEU A 501 12.46 -3.59 -26.34
CA LEU A 501 13.40 -2.51 -26.06
C LEU A 501 12.62 -1.35 -25.43
N ILE A 502 13.05 -0.91 -24.26
CA ILE A 502 12.52 0.29 -23.61
C ILE A 502 13.63 1.34 -23.63
N GLU A 503 13.31 2.53 -24.13
CA GLU A 503 14.17 3.69 -24.04
C GLU A 503 13.46 4.84 -23.30
N VAL A 504 14.25 5.63 -22.60
CA VAL A 504 13.81 6.89 -22.01
C VAL A 504 14.78 7.99 -22.40
N THR A 505 14.23 9.05 -23.00
CA THR A 505 14.99 10.25 -23.37
C THR A 505 14.59 11.44 -22.51
N SER A 506 15.55 12.31 -22.21
CA SER A 506 15.33 13.52 -21.42
C SER A 506 16.17 14.69 -21.92
N ALA A 507 15.64 15.91 -21.72
CA ALA A 507 16.40 17.14 -21.92
C ALA A 507 17.15 17.57 -20.65
N THR A 508 16.87 16.97 -19.48
CA THR A 508 17.33 17.47 -18.17
C THR A 508 18.53 16.71 -17.63
N SER A 509 18.45 15.38 -17.47
CA SER A 509 19.56 14.56 -16.97
C SER A 509 19.37 13.06 -17.21
N TYR A 510 20.46 12.29 -17.12
CA TYR A 510 20.41 10.82 -17.05
C TYR A 510 19.66 10.31 -15.82
N GLN A 511 19.68 11.03 -14.69
CA GLN A 511 18.99 10.61 -13.48
C GLN A 511 17.48 10.57 -13.68
N VAL A 512 16.93 11.55 -14.41
CA VAL A 512 15.51 11.55 -14.77
C VAL A 512 15.17 10.35 -15.65
N CYS A 513 16.02 10.00 -16.64
CA CYS A 513 15.82 8.79 -17.44
C CYS A 513 15.82 7.51 -16.59
N ARG A 514 16.77 7.40 -15.65
CA ARG A 514 16.90 6.25 -14.74
C ARG A 514 15.67 6.11 -13.84
N ASN A 515 15.25 7.18 -13.18
CA ASN A 515 14.08 7.16 -12.29
C ASN A 515 12.81 6.72 -13.02
N VAL A 516 12.64 7.17 -14.27
CA VAL A 516 11.49 6.79 -15.09
C VAL A 516 11.55 5.31 -15.49
N LEU A 517 12.72 4.79 -15.89
CA LEU A 517 12.89 3.36 -16.18
C LEU A 517 12.72 2.49 -14.93
N ASP A 518 13.24 2.91 -13.77
CA ASP A 518 13.08 2.21 -12.50
C ASP A 518 11.58 2.10 -12.17
N GLN A 519 10.85 3.22 -12.24
CA GLN A 519 9.41 3.23 -12.00
C GLN A 519 8.63 2.39 -13.03
N PHE A 520 9.03 2.43 -14.30
CA PHE A 520 8.40 1.63 -15.35
C PHE A 520 8.55 0.13 -15.09
N LEU A 521 9.77 -0.33 -14.81
CA LEU A 521 10.06 -1.73 -14.52
C LEU A 521 9.43 -2.21 -13.20
N LYS A 522 9.40 -1.34 -12.18
CA LYS A 522 8.68 -1.57 -10.93
C LYS A 522 7.21 -1.83 -11.20
N GLU A 523 6.53 -0.94 -11.92
CA GLU A 523 5.09 -1.09 -12.21
C GLU A 523 4.81 -2.32 -13.07
N LEU A 524 5.68 -2.66 -14.03
CA LEU A 524 5.52 -3.90 -14.79
C LEU A 524 5.53 -5.14 -13.89
N VAL A 525 6.51 -5.25 -12.99
CA VAL A 525 6.65 -6.45 -12.15
C VAL A 525 5.60 -6.51 -11.04
N THR A 526 5.20 -5.39 -10.43
CA THR A 526 4.22 -5.41 -9.34
C THR A 526 2.80 -5.64 -9.83
N THR A 527 2.49 -5.21 -11.06
CA THR A 527 1.16 -5.42 -11.68
C THR A 527 1.07 -6.70 -12.52
N GLY A 528 2.17 -7.46 -12.63
CA GLY A 528 2.23 -8.71 -13.40
C GLY A 528 2.12 -8.50 -14.91
N ILE A 529 2.37 -7.29 -15.42
CA ILE A 529 2.27 -6.99 -16.84
C ILE A 529 3.46 -7.62 -17.57
N GLY A 530 3.17 -8.53 -18.51
CA GLY A 530 4.22 -9.17 -19.32
C GLY A 530 5.06 -10.19 -18.55
N CYS A 531 4.67 -10.57 -17.34
CA CYS A 531 5.49 -11.45 -16.49
C CYS A 531 5.17 -12.94 -16.70
N THR A 532 6.15 -13.81 -16.44
CA THR A 532 5.91 -15.25 -16.30
C THR A 532 5.37 -15.56 -14.90
N PRO A 533 4.31 -16.37 -14.74
CA PRO A 533 3.89 -16.86 -13.41
C PRO A 533 5.02 -17.71 -12.80
N SER A 534 5.31 -17.51 -11.51
CA SER A 534 6.25 -18.36 -10.77
C SER A 534 5.60 -19.71 -10.45
N ASP A 535 6.33 -20.82 -10.54
CA ASP A 535 5.87 -22.22 -10.35
C ASP A 535 5.33 -22.59 -8.93
N ASN A 536 4.86 -21.62 -8.14
CA ASN A 536 4.24 -21.85 -6.85
C ASN A 536 2.71 -21.78 -6.98
N GLU A 537 2.01 -22.79 -6.47
CA GLU A 537 0.56 -23.03 -6.59
C GLU A 537 -0.36 -21.88 -6.11
N ASN A 538 0.18 -20.76 -5.61
CA ASN A 538 -0.56 -19.58 -5.14
C ASN A 538 -0.25 -18.24 -5.88
N ASN A 539 0.56 -18.21 -6.95
CA ASN A 539 0.71 -17.07 -7.90
C ASN A 539 0.65 -15.62 -7.33
N LEU A 540 1.39 -15.30 -6.26
CA LEU A 540 1.38 -13.96 -5.64
C LEU A 540 2.53 -13.03 -6.07
N TYR A 541 3.59 -13.55 -6.70
CA TYR A 541 4.78 -12.78 -7.07
C TYR A 541 5.18 -13.02 -8.52
N TYR A 542 5.69 -11.97 -9.15
CA TYR A 542 6.03 -11.97 -10.57
C TYR A 542 7.53 -11.81 -10.79
N SER A 543 8.03 -12.32 -11.91
CA SER A 543 9.42 -12.12 -12.33
C SER A 543 9.53 -11.53 -13.73
N LEU A 544 10.49 -10.62 -13.90
CA LEU A 544 10.91 -10.05 -15.17
C LEU A 544 12.39 -10.30 -15.42
N GLN A 545 12.74 -10.58 -16.67
CA GLN A 545 14.12 -10.66 -17.12
C GLN A 545 14.49 -9.37 -17.85
N ILE A 546 15.53 -8.70 -17.37
CA ILE A 546 16.00 -7.41 -17.88
C ILE A 546 17.44 -7.58 -18.32
N GLU A 547 17.72 -7.35 -19.60
CA GLU A 547 19.07 -7.28 -20.13
C GLU A 547 19.55 -5.83 -20.18
N GLN A 548 20.79 -5.62 -19.74
CA GLN A 548 21.44 -4.31 -19.76
C GLN A 548 21.64 -3.81 -21.19
N VAL A 549 21.50 -2.50 -21.41
CA VAL A 549 21.89 -1.85 -22.67
C VAL A 549 22.98 -0.80 -22.38
N LYS A 550 24.02 -0.79 -23.22
CA LYS A 550 25.10 0.20 -23.17
C LYS A 550 24.75 1.39 -24.05
N VAL A 551 24.98 2.58 -23.53
CA VAL A 551 25.04 3.82 -24.32
C VAL A 551 26.51 4.21 -24.44
N VAL A 552 26.99 4.34 -25.66
CA VAL A 552 28.39 4.66 -25.99
C VAL A 552 28.45 5.91 -26.86
N ASP A 553 29.56 6.65 -26.84
CA ASP A 553 29.79 7.67 -27.88
C ASP A 553 30.23 7.05 -29.21
N ILE A 554 30.46 7.91 -30.21
CA ILE A 554 30.84 7.51 -31.56
C ILE A 554 32.18 6.77 -31.60
N ASP A 555 33.05 7.02 -30.63
CA ASP A 555 34.36 6.38 -30.46
C ASP A 555 34.25 5.06 -29.69
N GLY A 556 33.04 4.66 -29.28
CA GLY A 556 32.77 3.44 -28.53
C GLY A 556 33.00 3.57 -27.02
N ASN A 557 33.28 4.76 -26.49
CA ASN A 557 33.47 4.93 -25.05
C ASN A 557 32.13 4.87 -24.33
N LEU A 558 32.08 4.08 -23.26
CA LEU A 558 30.89 3.93 -22.43
C LEU A 558 30.49 5.26 -21.78
N LYS A 559 29.27 5.74 -22.05
CA LYS A 559 28.64 6.86 -21.34
C LYS A 559 27.79 6.36 -20.18
N LEU A 560 27.04 5.29 -20.42
CA LEU A 560 26.07 4.78 -19.48
C LEU A 560 25.82 3.30 -19.74
N VAL A 561 25.57 2.53 -18.69
CA VAL A 561 24.91 1.23 -18.78
C VAL A 561 23.72 1.24 -17.83
N TYR A 562 22.60 0.66 -18.26
CA TYR A 562 21.41 0.53 -17.44
C TYR A 562 20.76 -0.85 -17.64
N PRO A 563 20.27 -1.50 -16.56
CA PRO A 563 20.40 -1.09 -15.15
C PRO A 563 21.79 -1.39 -14.57
N SER A 564 22.48 -0.37 -14.06
CA SER A 564 23.74 -0.49 -13.30
C SER A 564 23.49 -0.90 -11.84
N ARG A 565 24.54 -1.13 -11.04
CA ARG A 565 24.43 -1.49 -9.61
C ARG A 565 23.68 -0.45 -8.76
N ALA A 566 23.65 0.80 -9.20
CA ALA A 566 22.96 1.89 -8.51
C ALA A 566 21.45 1.96 -8.84
N ASP A 567 21.00 1.27 -9.89
CA ASP A 567 19.61 1.30 -10.38
C ASP A 567 18.80 0.14 -9.81
N LEU A 568 17.47 0.17 -9.94
CA LEU A 568 16.56 -0.89 -9.47
C LEU A 568 16.73 -1.26 -7.98
N ASN A 569 17.11 -0.28 -7.14
CA ASN A 569 17.29 -0.45 -5.71
C ASN A 569 16.00 -0.14 -4.96
N PHE A 570 15.06 -1.07 -4.99
CA PHE A 570 13.77 -0.94 -4.31
C PHE A 570 13.90 -1.44 -2.86
N LYS A 571 14.03 -0.50 -1.91
CA LYS A 571 14.24 -0.86 -0.49
C LYS A 571 12.95 -1.23 0.26
N GLU A 572 11.78 -0.97 -0.32
CA GLU A 572 10.48 -1.00 0.36
C GLU A 572 9.37 -1.76 -0.42
N ASP A 573 9.65 -2.32 -1.60
CA ASP A 573 8.59 -2.78 -2.53
C ASP A 573 8.40 -4.30 -2.66
N ASN A 574 8.99 -5.12 -1.78
CA ASN A 574 9.07 -6.58 -1.98
C ASN A 574 9.56 -6.95 -3.40
N ILE A 575 10.51 -6.18 -3.96
CA ILE A 575 11.15 -6.44 -5.25
C ILE A 575 12.63 -6.70 -5.01
N ILE A 576 13.11 -7.85 -5.48
CA ILE A 576 14.51 -8.25 -5.41
C ILE A 576 15.13 -8.16 -6.81
N ALA A 577 16.18 -7.36 -6.93
CA ALA A 577 17.01 -7.26 -8.13
C ALA A 577 18.14 -8.31 -8.08
N LEU A 578 17.94 -9.44 -8.76
CA LEU A 578 18.93 -10.50 -8.90
C LEU A 578 19.85 -10.16 -10.06
N ARG A 579 21.17 -10.12 -9.84
CA ARG A 579 22.14 -9.70 -10.85
C ARG A 579 23.11 -10.85 -11.15
N ASP A 580 23.20 -11.22 -12.42
CA ASP A 580 24.19 -12.18 -12.93
C ASP A 580 25.60 -11.58 -12.97
#